data_AF-A0A1V1P4X8-F1
#
_entry.id   AF-A0A1V1P4X8-F1
#
_cell.length_a   1.000
_cell.length_b   1.000
_cell.length_c   1.000
_cell.angle_alpha   90.00
_cell.angle_beta   90.00
_cell.angle_gamma   90.00
#
_symmetry.space_group_name_H-M   'P 1'
#
loop_
_entity.id
_entity.type
_entity.pdbx_description
1 polymer ?
#
loop_
_entity_poly.entity_id
_entity_poly.type
_entity_poly.pdbx_seq_one_letter_code
_entity_poly.pdbx_strand_id
1 'polypeptide(L)'
;MFHGIPYADYSVDVVYHSHVLEHMPRQFAPVFIQECFRVLKIGGIIRVAVPDLERIVREYLKNLEQALNDDEQAANRLYNYFIAKQEIEQGSALTYKYDVQFIDDSGDLDMALILMKFQELMKVEMPMKNL
;
A
#
# COMPACT_ATOMS: atom_id res chain seq x y z
N MET A 1 -8.87 0.86 24.42
CA MET A 1 -8.76 -0.56 24.84
C MET A 1 -9.29 -1.41 23.70
N PHE A 2 -8.55 -2.41 23.24
CA PHE A 2 -9.01 -3.35 22.21
C PHE A 2 -9.90 -4.39 22.89
N HIS A 3 -11.16 -4.51 22.46
CA HIS A 3 -12.17 -5.35 23.13
C HIS A 3 -12.27 -6.76 22.53
N GLY A 4 -11.35 -7.13 21.64
CA GLY A 4 -11.35 -8.44 20.99
C GLY A 4 -12.44 -8.60 19.93
N ILE A 5 -12.58 -9.82 19.42
CA ILE A 5 -13.61 -10.20 18.45
C ILE A 5 -14.85 -10.69 19.24
N PRO A 6 -16.06 -10.12 19.03
CA PRO A 6 -17.23 -10.36 19.89
C PRO A 6 -17.93 -11.70 19.60
N TYR A 7 -17.16 -12.79 19.57
CA TYR A 7 -17.61 -14.16 19.40
C TYR A 7 -17.04 -15.04 20.51
N ALA A 8 -17.76 -16.11 20.84
CA ALA A 8 -17.32 -17.08 21.82
C ALA A 8 -16.11 -17.87 21.30
N ASP A 9 -15.37 -18.48 22.22
CA ASP A 9 -14.27 -19.37 21.87
C ASP A 9 -14.79 -20.55 21.03
N TYR A 10 -14.03 -20.97 20.02
CA TYR A 10 -14.35 -22.12 19.17
C TYR A 10 -15.77 -22.11 18.58
N SER A 11 -16.26 -20.93 18.18
CA SER A 11 -17.65 -20.74 17.75
C SER A 11 -17.83 -20.49 16.25
N VAL A 12 -16.78 -20.06 15.54
CA VAL A 12 -16.86 -19.74 14.10
C VAL A 12 -16.13 -20.77 13.25
N ASP A 13 -16.68 -21.10 12.09
CA ASP A 13 -16.08 -22.03 11.13
C ASP A 13 -15.00 -21.36 10.27
N VAL A 14 -15.17 -20.07 9.98
CA VAL A 14 -14.28 -19.30 9.11
C VAL A 14 -14.05 -17.90 9.67
N VAL A 15 -12.80 -17.44 9.62
CA VAL A 15 -12.43 -16.02 9.79
C VAL A 15 -11.83 -15.53 8.48
N TYR A 16 -12.41 -14.49 7.90
CA TYR A 16 -11.90 -13.85 6.69
C TYR A 16 -11.64 -12.37 6.95
N HIS A 17 -10.46 -11.90 6.59
CA HIS A 17 -10.18 -10.47 6.50
C HIS A 17 -9.31 -10.14 5.29
N SER A 18 -9.63 -9.03 4.64
CA SER A 18 -8.90 -8.48 3.49
C SER A 18 -8.63 -7.01 3.74
N HIS A 19 -7.40 -6.58 3.49
CA HIS A 19 -6.98 -5.19 3.70
C HIS A 19 -7.21 -4.66 5.13
N VAL A 20 -6.84 -5.46 6.13
CA VAL A 20 -7.00 -5.11 7.55
C VAL A 20 -5.67 -5.10 8.27
N LEU A 21 -4.85 -6.15 8.06
CA LEU A 21 -3.64 -6.37 8.84
C LEU A 21 -2.56 -5.32 8.54
N GLU A 22 -2.50 -4.81 7.31
CA GLU A 22 -1.55 -3.77 6.90
C GLU A 22 -1.85 -2.39 7.50
N HIS A 23 -3.10 -2.15 7.90
CA HIS A 23 -3.50 -0.90 8.55
C HIS A 23 -3.44 -0.99 10.08
N MET A 24 -3.20 -2.19 10.62
CA MET A 24 -3.06 -2.37 12.06
C MET A 24 -1.69 -1.87 12.55
N PRO A 25 -1.64 -1.11 13.65
CA PRO A 25 -0.39 -0.85 14.33
C PRO A 25 0.28 -2.17 14.71
N ARG A 26 1.60 -2.27 14.46
CA ARG A 26 2.38 -3.51 14.64
C ARG A 26 2.17 -4.19 15.99
N GLN A 27 1.99 -3.42 17.07
CA GLN A 27 1.78 -3.94 18.42
C GLN A 27 0.43 -4.66 18.61
N PHE A 28 -0.58 -4.37 17.77
CA PHE A 28 -1.91 -4.96 17.86
C PHE A 28 -2.13 -6.16 16.93
N ALA A 29 -1.33 -6.28 15.87
CA ALA A 29 -1.45 -7.39 14.91
C ALA A 29 -1.37 -8.78 15.58
N PRO A 30 -0.43 -9.08 16.51
CA PRO A 30 -0.41 -10.38 17.19
C PRO A 30 -1.67 -10.65 18.01
N VAL A 31 -2.18 -9.63 18.71
CA VAL A 31 -3.39 -9.75 19.55
C VAL A 31 -4.63 -10.01 18.69
N PHE A 32 -4.75 -9.33 17.55
CA PHE A 32 -5.85 -9.56 16.61
C PHE A 32 -5.82 -10.97 16.02
N ILE A 33 -4.64 -11.46 15.62
CA ILE A 33 -4.51 -12.82 15.08
C ILE A 33 -4.83 -13.86 16.17
N GLN A 34 -4.37 -13.66 17.40
CA GLN A 34 -4.75 -14.53 18.54
C GLN A 34 -6.26 -14.56 18.75
N GLU A 35 -6.94 -13.42 18.66
CA GLU A 35 -8.40 -13.36 18.76
C GLU A 35 -9.09 -14.11 17.61
N CYS A 36 -8.56 -14.03 16.38
CA CYS A 36 -9.07 -14.79 15.26
C CYS A 36 -8.96 -16.31 15.52
N PHE A 37 -7.85 -16.76 16.09
CA PHE A 37 -7.67 -18.16 16.50
C PHE A 37 -8.59 -18.56 17.65
N ARG A 38 -8.78 -17.70 18.66
CA ARG A 38 -9.66 -17.96 19.80
C ARG A 38 -11.08 -18.29 19.35
N VAL A 39 -11.62 -17.52 18.41
CA VAL A 39 -13.00 -17.69 17.96
C VAL A 39 -13.17 -18.87 17.01
N LEU A 40 -12.12 -19.34 16.34
CA LEU A 40 -12.17 -20.43 15.38
C LEU A 40 -12.38 -21.79 16.04
N LYS A 41 -13.33 -22.59 15.51
CA LYS A 41 -13.47 -24.01 15.84
C LYS A 41 -12.17 -24.77 15.52
N ILE A 42 -11.97 -25.90 16.20
CA ILE A 42 -10.92 -26.86 15.82
C ILE A 42 -11.17 -27.30 14.37
N GLY A 43 -10.18 -27.13 13.50
CA GLY A 43 -10.31 -27.40 12.06
C GLY A 43 -10.97 -26.28 11.25
N GLY A 44 -11.31 -25.14 11.87
CA GLY A 44 -11.80 -23.96 11.17
C GLY A 44 -10.72 -23.30 10.30
N ILE A 45 -11.15 -22.45 9.36
CA ILE A 45 -10.28 -21.84 8.35
C ILE A 45 -10.09 -20.35 8.66
N ILE A 46 -8.84 -19.89 8.69
CA ILE A 46 -8.51 -18.47 8.61
C ILE A 46 -8.02 -18.13 7.21
N ARG A 47 -8.60 -17.09 6.59
CA ARG A 47 -8.13 -16.53 5.32
C ARG A 47 -7.73 -15.08 5.52
N VAL A 48 -6.44 -14.83 5.33
CA VAL A 48 -5.82 -13.51 5.38
C VAL A 48 -5.49 -13.06 3.96
N ALA A 49 -6.04 -11.93 3.54
CA ALA A 49 -5.69 -11.29 2.29
C ALA A 49 -5.02 -9.93 2.58
N VAL A 50 -3.75 -9.81 2.20
CA VAL A 50 -2.94 -8.59 2.31
C VAL A 50 -2.17 -8.37 1.01
N PRO A 51 -1.78 -7.12 0.70
CA PRO A 51 -0.89 -6.84 -0.42
C PRO A 51 0.44 -7.58 -0.29
N ASP A 52 0.90 -8.14 -1.41
CA ASP A 52 2.26 -8.67 -1.53
C ASP A 52 3.22 -7.50 -1.75
N LEU A 53 3.76 -6.98 -0.64
CA LEU A 53 4.69 -5.85 -0.66
C LEU A 53 5.95 -6.17 -1.47
N GLU A 54 6.45 -7.41 -1.41
CA GLU A 54 7.65 -7.80 -2.15
C GLU A 54 7.40 -7.72 -3.66
N ARG A 55 6.32 -8.32 -4.14
CA ARG A 55 5.96 -8.27 -5.56
C ARG A 55 5.74 -6.84 -6.02
N ILE A 56 5.03 -6.04 -5.23
CA ILE A 56 4.81 -4.61 -5.48
C ILE A 56 6.14 -3.87 -5.66
N VAL A 57 7.08 -4.05 -4.74
CA VAL A 57 8.38 -3.36 -4.79
C VAL A 57 9.21 -3.82 -5.97
N ARG A 58 9.19 -5.13 -6.29
CA ARG A 58 9.91 -5.67 -7.46
C ARG A 58 9.33 -5.13 -8.77
N GLU A 59 8.01 -5.09 -8.91
CA GLU A 59 7.34 -4.51 -10.07
C GLU A 59 7.65 -3.02 -10.20
N TYR A 60 7.63 -2.28 -9.09
CA TYR A 60 8.01 -0.87 -9.04
C TYR A 60 9.44 -0.65 -9.54
N LEU A 61 10.42 -1.33 -8.95
CA LEU A 61 11.84 -1.16 -9.29
C LEU A 61 12.12 -1.53 -10.74
N LYS A 62 11.52 -2.62 -11.24
CA LYS A 62 11.62 -3.04 -12.64
C LYS A 62 11.11 -1.94 -13.59
N ASN A 63 9.93 -1.40 -13.32
CA ASN A 63 9.37 -0.36 -14.20
C ASN A 63 10.15 0.95 -14.09
N LEU A 64 10.69 1.29 -12.91
CA LEU A 64 11.57 2.46 -12.73
C LEU A 64 12.84 2.34 -13.57
N GLU A 65 13.52 1.19 -13.50
CA GLU A 65 14.73 0.94 -14.29
C GLU A 65 14.44 1.04 -15.79
N GLN A 66 13.34 0.47 -16.26
CA GLN A 66 12.95 0.56 -17.67
C GLN A 66 12.62 1.99 -18.09
N ALA A 67 11.86 2.73 -17.27
CA ALA A 67 11.51 4.12 -17.54
C ALA A 67 12.75 5.03 -17.62
N LEU A 68 13.75 4.80 -16.77
CA LEU A 68 15.04 5.51 -16.80
C LEU A 68 15.89 5.18 -18.03
N ASN A 69 15.55 4.11 -18.76
CA ASN A 69 16.16 3.74 -20.04
C ASN A 69 15.21 4.05 -21.21
N ASP A 70 14.43 5.13 -21.08
CA ASP A 70 13.52 5.67 -22.11
C ASP A 70 12.37 4.73 -22.56
N ASP A 71 11.95 3.78 -21.72
CA ASP A 71 10.71 3.00 -21.94
C ASP A 71 9.48 3.79 -21.44
N GLU A 72 8.84 4.49 -22.36
CA GLU A 72 7.60 5.25 -22.12
C GLU A 72 6.47 4.37 -21.55
N GLN A 73 6.39 3.11 -21.96
CA GLN A 73 5.36 2.19 -21.43
C GLN A 73 5.65 1.81 -19.98
N ALA A 74 6.91 1.72 -19.59
CA ALA A 74 7.27 1.55 -18.19
C ALA A 74 6.94 2.79 -17.36
N ALA A 75 7.16 3.99 -17.90
CA ALA A 75 6.76 5.24 -17.26
C ALA A 75 5.23 5.30 -17.03
N ASN A 76 4.44 4.90 -18.02
CA ASN A 76 2.99 4.79 -17.89
C ASN A 76 2.55 3.76 -16.85
N ARG A 77 3.22 2.59 -16.78
CA ARG A 77 2.95 1.58 -15.73
C ARG A 77 3.24 2.11 -14.32
N LEU A 78 4.32 2.88 -14.13
CA LEU A 78 4.61 3.53 -12.85
C LEU A 78 3.55 4.56 -12.48
N TYR A 79 3.19 5.43 -13.42
CA TYR A 79 2.16 6.44 -13.20
C TYR A 79 0.83 5.81 -12.76
N ASN A 80 0.39 4.77 -13.47
CA ASN A 80 -0.83 4.04 -13.13
C ASN A 80 -0.74 3.39 -11.75
N TYR A 81 0.43 2.88 -11.35
CA TYR A 81 0.62 2.33 -10.01
C TYR A 81 0.39 3.38 -8.92
N PHE A 82 0.85 4.62 -9.14
CA PHE A 82 0.69 5.71 -8.17
C PHE A 82 -0.75 6.20 -8.07
N ILE A 83 -1.46 6.35 -9.20
CA ILE A 83 -2.87 6.76 -9.21
C ILE A 83 -3.77 5.67 -8.63
N ALA A 84 -3.56 4.41 -9.00
CA ALA A 84 -4.34 3.29 -8.46
C ALA A 84 -4.17 3.13 -6.95
N LYS A 85 -2.97 3.41 -6.42
CA LYS A 85 -2.74 3.42 -4.97
C LYS A 85 -3.49 4.56 -4.27
N GLN A 86 -3.54 5.75 -4.88
CA GLN A 86 -4.33 6.86 -4.36
C GLN A 86 -5.83 6.56 -4.33
N GLU A 87 -6.39 5.92 -5.36
CA GLU A 87 -7.82 5.58 -5.39
C GLU A 87 -8.20 4.54 -4.33
N ILE A 88 -7.28 3.63 -3.98
CA ILE A 88 -7.49 2.64 -2.91
C ILE A 88 -7.35 3.27 -1.52
N GLU A 89 -6.46 4.24 -1.34
CA GLU A 89 -6.19 4.89 -0.04
C GLU A 89 -7.10 6.10 0.24
N GLN A 90 -7.65 6.74 -0.78
CA GLN A 90 -8.41 7.99 -0.64
C GLN A 90 -9.75 7.91 -1.39
N GLY A 91 -10.83 7.69 -0.65
CA GLY A 91 -12.20 7.95 -1.11
C GLY A 91 -12.51 9.43 -1.43
N SER A 92 -11.51 10.30 -1.57
CA SER A 92 -11.62 11.66 -2.10
C SER A 92 -10.22 12.25 -2.29
N ALA A 93 -9.90 12.67 -3.51
CA ALA A 93 -8.60 13.20 -3.93
C ALA A 93 -8.05 14.31 -3.00
N LEU A 94 -6.80 14.14 -2.52
CA LEU A 94 -6.04 15.18 -1.83
C LEU A 94 -5.31 16.09 -2.82
N THR A 95 -5.61 17.38 -2.75
CA THR A 95 -4.93 18.47 -3.46
C THR A 95 -3.64 18.87 -2.72
N TYR A 96 -2.48 18.68 -3.34
CA TYR A 96 -1.20 19.22 -2.85
C TYR A 96 -0.81 20.46 -3.67
N LYS A 97 -0.41 21.54 -2.99
CA LYS A 97 0.18 22.74 -3.64
C LYS A 97 1.70 22.58 -3.69
N TYR A 98 2.22 22.28 -4.87
CA TYR A 98 3.63 22.43 -5.21
C TYR A 98 3.71 23.33 -6.45
N ASP A 99 4.52 24.39 -6.40
CA ASP A 99 4.85 25.19 -7.58
C ASP A 99 6.00 24.49 -8.32
N VAL A 100 5.68 23.48 -9.13
CA VAL A 100 6.65 22.78 -9.99
C VAL A 100 6.06 22.70 -11.39
N GLN A 101 6.86 23.10 -12.38
CA GLN A 101 6.52 22.95 -13.78
C GLN A 101 6.87 21.52 -14.18
N PHE A 102 5.85 20.68 -14.34
CA PHE A 102 5.98 19.30 -14.81
C PHE A 102 5.99 19.18 -16.32
N ILE A 103 5.98 20.32 -17.01
CA ILE A 103 6.02 20.40 -18.47
C ILE A 103 7.42 20.90 -18.81
N ASP A 104 8.13 20.13 -19.62
CA ASP A 104 9.46 20.50 -20.09
C ASP A 104 9.40 21.60 -21.16
N ASP A 105 10.56 22.05 -21.64
CA ASP A 105 10.67 23.11 -22.64
C ASP A 105 10.04 22.73 -23.99
N SER A 106 9.76 21.44 -24.22
CA SER A 106 9.11 20.93 -25.43
C SER A 106 7.58 20.91 -25.33
N GLY A 107 7.03 21.10 -24.13
CA GLY A 107 5.60 21.05 -23.88
C GLY A 107 5.09 19.68 -23.43
N ASP A 108 6.00 18.72 -23.25
CA ASP A 108 5.67 17.36 -22.82
C ASP A 108 5.82 17.22 -21.30
N LEU A 109 5.09 16.25 -20.73
CA LEU A 109 5.18 15.94 -19.30
C LEU A 109 6.56 15.34 -18.98
N ASP A 110 7.31 16.00 -18.12
CA ASP A 110 8.57 15.48 -17.57
C ASP A 110 8.26 14.40 -16.54
N MET A 111 8.04 13.18 -17.05
CA MET A 111 7.71 12.01 -16.25
C MET A 111 8.84 11.68 -15.27
N ALA A 112 10.10 11.93 -15.61
CA ALA A 112 11.22 11.69 -14.70
C ALA A 112 11.15 12.61 -13.47
N LEU A 113 10.85 13.90 -13.68
CA LEU A 113 10.66 14.88 -12.61
C LEU A 113 9.43 14.55 -11.75
N ILE A 114 8.32 14.14 -12.36
CA ILE A 114 7.11 13.69 -11.64
C ILE A 114 7.45 12.53 -10.71
N LEU A 115 8.13 11.50 -11.24
CA LEU A 115 8.49 10.29 -10.50
C LEU A 115 9.47 10.61 -9.35
N MET A 116 10.47 11.47 -9.58
CA MET A 116 11.37 11.93 -8.53
C MET A 116 10.66 12.69 -7.42
N LYS A 117 9.76 13.63 -7.77
CA LYS A 117 9.01 14.41 -6.78
C LYS A 117 8.02 13.55 -6.00
N PHE A 118 7.44 12.55 -6.64
CA PHE A 118 6.61 11.56 -5.96
C PHE A 118 7.42 10.73 -4.95
N GLN A 119 8.64 10.28 -5.29
CA GLN A 119 9.52 9.61 -4.33
C GLN A 119 9.91 10.50 -3.13
N GLU A 120 10.14 11.79 -3.35
CA GLU A 120 10.41 12.75 -2.27
C GLU A 120 9.22 12.86 -1.32
N LEU A 121 8.00 12.96 -1.86
CA LEU A 121 6.76 13.00 -1.07
C LEU A 121 6.59 11.75 -0.21
N MET A 122 6.81 10.57 -0.80
CA MET A 122 6.71 9.29 -0.08
C MET A 122 7.69 9.20 1.10
N LYS A 123 8.89 9.79 1.00
CA LYS A 123 9.88 9.84 2.09
C LYS A 123 9.46 10.76 3.24
N VAL A 124 8.67 11.79 2.96
CA VAL A 124 8.17 12.75 3.97
C VAL A 124 6.97 12.17 4.72
N GLU A 125 6.08 11.47 4.04
CA GLU A 125 4.89 10.87 4.66
C GLU A 125 5.20 9.57 5.44
N MET A 126 6.25 8.85 5.04
CA MET A 126 6.78 7.70 5.78
C MET A 126 8.17 8.01 6.33
N PRO A 127 8.31 8.85 7.37
CA PRO A 127 9.61 9.03 8.00
C PRO A 127 10.01 7.68 8.58
N MET A 128 11.08 7.08 8.01
CA MET A 128 11.72 5.92 8.60
C MET A 128 12.13 6.32 10.01
N LYS A 129 11.35 5.90 11.01
CA LYS A 129 11.81 5.92 12.39
C LYS A 129 12.97 4.94 12.41
N ASN A 130 14.16 5.49 12.64
CA ASN A 130 15.42 4.76 12.77
C ASN A 130 15.16 3.45 13.53
N LEU A 131 15.43 2.33 12.84
CA LEU A 131 15.58 1.02 13.44
C LEU A 131 16.79 1.02 14.39
#